data_AF-A0A915KHP5-F1
#
_entry.id   AF-A0A915KHP5-F1
#
_cell.length_a   1.000
_cell.length_b   1.000
_cell.length_c   1.000
_cell.angle_alpha   90.00
_cell.angle_beta   90.00
_cell.angle_gamma   90.00
#
_symmetry.space_group_name_H-M   'P 1'
#
loop_
_entity.id
_entity.type
_entity.pdbx_description
1 polymer ?
#
loop_
_entity_poly.entity_id
_entity_poly.type
_entity_poly.pdbx_seq_one_letter_code
_entity_poly.pdbx_strand_id
1 'polypeptide(L)'
;MNSQLLLMKSCWAELHLLSYVWRRSCGDLSRALLTVPSDQRPSMNDVALLGLKDQALQKWDDLFNLITTPFMDQYDFAAFKYIILLNPAYINQHTASKSIVAKSRNEIKNSWIDYRKDFFIDPDAHLTRCTELI
;
A
#
# COMPACT_ATOMS: atom_id res chain seq x y z
N MET A 1 -23.16 0.63 -6.79
CA MET A 1 -22.63 -0.75 -6.77
C MET A 1 -21.46 -0.95 -7.74
N ASN A 2 -21.57 -0.53 -9.02
CA ASN A 2 -20.46 -0.71 -9.99
C ASN A 2 -19.14 -0.04 -9.60
N SER A 3 -19.16 1.16 -9.03
CA SER A 3 -17.94 1.91 -8.69
C SER A 3 -17.08 1.21 -7.63
N GLN A 4 -17.68 0.63 -6.58
CA GLN A 4 -16.94 -0.09 -5.52
C GLN A 4 -16.24 -1.34 -6.07
N LEU A 5 -16.94 -2.09 -6.95
CA LEU A 5 -16.35 -3.25 -7.60
C LEU A 5 -15.21 -2.87 -8.55
N LEU A 6 -15.35 -1.75 -9.27
CA LEU A 6 -14.31 -1.23 -10.16
C LEU A 6 -13.04 -0.84 -9.39
N LEU A 7 -13.18 -0.15 -8.25
CA LEU A 7 -12.03 0.19 -7.39
C LEU A 7 -11.31 -1.09 -6.96
N MET A 8 -12.03 -2.05 -6.37
CA MET A 8 -11.46 -3.31 -5.89
C MET A 8 -10.78 -4.12 -7.00
N LYS A 9 -11.42 -4.23 -8.17
CA LYS A 9 -10.85 -4.95 -9.32
C LYS A 9 -9.62 -4.27 -9.90
N SER A 10 -9.50 -2.96 -9.76
CA SER A 10 -8.38 -2.21 -10.33
C SER A 10 -7.13 -2.25 -9.46
N CYS A 11 -7.29 -2.36 -8.13
CA CYS A 11 -6.16 -2.19 -7.19
C CYS A 11 -5.87 -3.40 -6.30
N TRP A 12 -6.51 -4.56 -6.52
CA TRP A 12 -6.33 -5.73 -5.64
C TRP A 12 -4.87 -6.16 -5.50
N ALA A 13 -4.09 -6.12 -6.58
CA ALA A 13 -2.69 -6.53 -6.60
C ALA A 13 -1.82 -5.55 -5.81
N GLU A 14 -2.06 -4.25 -5.96
CA GLU A 14 -1.35 -3.18 -5.25
C GLU A 14 -1.61 -3.27 -3.74
N LEU A 15 -2.86 -3.51 -3.34
CA LEU A 15 -3.25 -3.70 -1.94
C LEU A 15 -2.66 -4.98 -1.33
N HIS A 16 -2.57 -6.07 -2.10
CA HIS A 16 -1.92 -7.31 -1.69
C HIS A 16 -0.43 -7.09 -1.41
N LEU A 17 0.26 -6.43 -2.35
CA LEU A 17 1.68 -6.12 -2.24
C LEU A 17 1.97 -5.19 -1.05
N LEU A 18 1.20 -4.11 -0.89
CA LEU A 18 1.35 -3.22 0.27
C LEU A 18 1.15 -3.97 1.59
N SER A 19 0.15 -4.85 1.65
CA SER A 19 -0.11 -5.68 2.84
C SER A 19 1.01 -6.67 3.15
N TYR A 20 1.64 -7.23 2.11
CA TYR A 20 2.81 -8.07 2.26
C TYR A 20 4.03 -7.29 2.78
N VAL A 21 4.31 -6.10 2.21
CA VAL A 21 5.39 -5.20 2.65
C VAL A 21 5.26 -4.88 4.14
N TRP A 22 4.06 -4.52 4.58
CA TRP A 22 3.79 -4.25 6.00
C TRP A 22 4.01 -5.46 6.91
N ARG A 23 3.53 -6.65 6.51
CA ARG A 23 3.75 -7.86 7.32
C ARG A 23 5.22 -8.24 7.38
N ARG A 24 5.98 -7.99 6.30
CA ARG A 24 7.43 -8.17 6.26
C ARG A 24 8.14 -7.21 7.20
N SER A 25 7.76 -5.94 7.22
CA SER A 25 8.37 -4.95 8.11
C SER A 25 8.07 -5.22 9.59
N CYS A 26 6.89 -5.75 9.91
CA CYS A 26 6.52 -6.12 11.28
C CYS A 26 7.13 -7.47 11.75
N GLY A 27 7.85 -8.21 10.90
CA GLY A 27 8.37 -9.54 11.23
C GLY A 27 7.29 -10.63 11.41
N ASP A 28 6.07 -10.39 10.94
CA ASP A 28 4.89 -11.23 11.22
C ASP A 28 4.63 -12.30 10.14
N LEU A 29 5.38 -12.25 9.03
CA LEU A 29 5.29 -13.22 7.93
C LEU A 29 5.50 -14.67 8.38
N SER A 30 6.40 -14.90 9.33
CA SER A 30 6.74 -16.23 9.85
C SER A 30 5.58 -16.90 10.58
N ARG A 31 4.63 -16.13 11.14
CA ARG A 31 3.52 -16.67 11.96
C ARG A 31 2.37 -17.22 11.12
N ALA A 32 2.17 -16.68 9.91
CA ALA A 32 1.03 -17.05 9.06
C ALA A 32 1.13 -18.45 8.44
N LEU A 33 2.33 -19.04 8.36
CA LEU A 33 2.57 -20.36 7.73
C LEU A 33 2.85 -21.48 8.74
N LEU A 34 2.73 -21.22 10.05
CA LEU A 34 3.00 -22.23 11.08
C LEU A 34 2.05 -23.45 11.00
N THR A 35 0.92 -23.31 10.31
CA THR A 35 -0.10 -24.36 10.14
C THR A 35 0.13 -25.27 8.92
N VAL A 36 1.07 -24.94 8.03
CA VAL A 36 1.38 -25.75 6.82
C VAL A 36 2.69 -26.52 7.06
N PRO A 37 2.76 -27.83 6.70
CA PRO A 37 4.00 -28.61 6.74
C PRO A 37 5.13 -27.93 5.97
N SER A 38 6.36 -27.91 6.52
CA SER A 38 7.46 -27.10 5.98
C SER A 38 7.85 -27.46 4.53
N ASP A 39 7.69 -28.72 4.16
CA ASP A 39 7.90 -29.30 2.83
C ASP A 39 6.83 -28.90 1.80
N GLN A 40 5.69 -28.39 2.27
CA GLN A 40 4.57 -27.95 1.44
C GLN A 40 4.34 -26.43 1.51
N ARG A 41 5.17 -25.69 2.26
CA ARG A 41 5.05 -24.24 2.36
C ARG A 41 5.41 -23.62 1.02
N PRO A 42 4.47 -22.97 0.31
CA PRO A 42 4.85 -22.15 -0.82
C PRO A 42 5.81 -21.06 -0.34
N SER A 43 6.82 -20.73 -1.15
CA SER A 43 7.69 -19.59 -0.87
C SER A 43 6.79 -18.37 -0.69
N MET A 44 6.88 -17.71 0.46
CA MET A 44 6.05 -16.53 0.76
C MET A 44 6.28 -15.44 -0.29
N ASN A 45 7.50 -15.35 -0.81
CA ASN A 45 7.84 -14.45 -1.90
C ASN A 45 7.09 -14.84 -3.17
N ASP A 46 6.92 -16.12 -3.46
CA ASP A 46 6.21 -16.56 -4.66
C ASP A 46 4.72 -16.19 -4.59
N VAL A 47 4.08 -16.31 -3.42
CA VAL A 47 2.67 -15.91 -3.25
C VAL A 47 2.50 -14.39 -3.19
N ALA A 48 3.41 -13.71 -2.49
CA ALA A 48 3.40 -12.26 -2.36
C ALA A 48 3.64 -11.55 -3.69
N LEU A 49 4.59 -12.06 -4.46
CA LEU A 49 4.96 -11.52 -5.76
C LEU A 49 4.12 -12.09 -6.90
N LEU A 50 3.00 -12.76 -6.59
CA LEU A 50 2.05 -13.27 -7.58
C LEU A 50 2.69 -14.21 -8.62
N GLY A 51 3.69 -14.99 -8.19
CA GLY A 51 4.46 -15.89 -9.03
C GLY A 51 5.54 -15.21 -9.88
N LEU A 52 5.75 -13.90 -9.73
CA LEU A 52 6.81 -13.17 -10.42
C LEU A 52 8.19 -13.57 -9.87
N LYS A 53 9.12 -13.86 -10.78
CA LYS A 53 10.49 -14.28 -10.47
C LYS A 53 11.52 -13.23 -10.93
N ASP A 54 12.74 -13.38 -10.46
CA ASP A 54 13.94 -12.65 -10.90
C ASP A 54 13.84 -11.11 -10.80
N GLN A 55 13.94 -10.38 -11.92
CA GLN A 55 14.03 -8.92 -11.97
C GLN A 55 12.87 -8.19 -11.26
N ALA A 56 11.70 -8.83 -11.19
CA ALA A 56 10.59 -8.30 -10.41
C ALA A 56 10.96 -8.24 -8.92
N LEU A 57 11.58 -9.30 -8.39
CA LEU A 57 11.98 -9.43 -6.99
C LEU A 57 12.97 -8.35 -6.56
N GLN A 58 13.94 -8.01 -7.42
CA GLN A 58 14.86 -6.90 -7.15
C GLN A 58 14.15 -5.55 -7.07
N LYS A 59 13.29 -5.23 -8.05
CA LYS A 59 12.48 -4.00 -8.02
C LYS A 59 11.59 -3.94 -6.79
N TRP A 60 11.13 -5.10 -6.32
CA TRP A 60 10.34 -5.20 -5.10
C TRP A 60 11.15 -4.99 -3.84
N ASP A 61 12.37 -5.50 -3.75
CA ASP A 61 13.25 -5.22 -2.63
C ASP A 61 13.66 -3.74 -2.60
N ASP A 62 13.87 -3.11 -3.76
CA ASP A 62 14.11 -1.67 -3.86
C ASP A 62 12.90 -0.86 -3.36
N LEU A 63 11.69 -1.23 -3.79
CA LEU A 63 10.44 -0.61 -3.34
C LEU A 63 10.16 -0.88 -1.85
N PHE A 64 10.47 -2.09 -1.37
CA PHE A 64 10.38 -2.45 0.04
C PHE A 64 11.28 -1.52 0.85
N ASN A 65 12.56 -1.41 0.51
CA ASN A 65 13.51 -0.56 1.21
C ASN A 65 13.12 0.93 1.17
N LEU A 66 12.47 1.37 0.09
CA LEU A 66 11.96 2.72 -0.07
C LEU A 66 10.72 3.00 0.81
N ILE A 67 9.81 2.03 0.93
CA ILE A 67 8.56 2.16 1.70
C ILE A 67 8.82 1.92 3.18
N THR A 68 9.63 0.92 3.52
CA THR A 68 10.11 0.67 4.88
C THR A 68 11.23 1.62 5.23
N THR A 69 10.94 2.92 5.17
CA THR A 69 11.69 3.89 5.96
C THR A 69 11.52 3.53 7.44
N PRO A 70 12.50 3.81 8.31
CA PRO A 70 12.43 3.50 9.73
C PRO A 70 11.27 4.16 10.49
N PHE A 71 10.42 4.92 9.82
CA PHE A 71 9.32 5.68 10.39
C PHE A 71 7.94 5.35 9.80
N MET A 72 7.81 4.27 9.02
CA MET A 72 6.48 3.81 8.58
C MET A 72 5.79 3.07 9.73
N ASP A 73 4.66 3.59 10.16
CA ASP A 73 3.83 3.00 11.20
C ASP A 73 2.48 2.48 10.66
N GLN A 74 1.64 1.99 11.57
CA GLN A 74 0.34 1.40 11.23
C GLN A 74 -0.64 2.41 10.60
N TYR A 75 -0.51 3.69 10.93
CA TYR A 75 -1.36 4.75 10.41
C TYR A 75 -0.92 5.17 9.01
N ASP A 76 0.38 5.19 8.73
CA ASP A 76 0.90 5.33 7.35
C ASP A 76 0.40 4.19 6.46
N PHE A 77 0.51 2.95 6.95
CA PHE A 77 0.03 1.78 6.25
C PHE A 77 -1.48 1.87 5.95
N ALA A 78 -2.28 2.26 6.95
CA ALA A 78 -3.72 2.44 6.77
C ALA A 78 -4.02 3.54 5.74
N ALA A 79 -3.35 4.69 5.80
CA ALA A 79 -3.53 5.79 4.87
C ALA A 79 -3.20 5.36 3.43
N PHE A 80 -2.05 4.73 3.20
CA PHE A 80 -1.64 4.27 1.86
C PHE A 80 -2.62 3.26 1.27
N LYS A 81 -3.17 2.34 2.07
CA LYS A 81 -4.21 1.41 1.61
C LYS A 81 -5.42 2.16 1.04
N TYR A 82 -5.91 3.19 1.74
CA TYR A 82 -7.06 3.94 1.26
C TYR A 82 -6.73 4.88 0.11
N ILE A 83 -5.51 5.42 0.05
CA ILE A 83 -5.04 6.27 -1.06
C ILE A 83 -4.96 5.46 -2.37
N ILE A 84 -4.50 4.20 -2.31
CA ILE A 84 -4.49 3.25 -3.43
C ILE A 84 -5.94 2.88 -3.81
N LEU A 85 -6.76 2.49 -2.82
CA LEU A 85 -8.13 2.05 -3.05
C LEU A 85 -9.00 3.14 -3.67
N LEU A 86 -8.88 4.38 -3.20
CA LEU A 86 -9.72 5.51 -3.61
C LEU A 86 -9.12 6.27 -4.80
N ASN A 87 -8.55 5.57 -5.77
CA ASN A 87 -8.00 6.23 -6.96
C ASN A 87 -9.12 6.63 -7.95
N PRO A 88 -9.36 7.93 -8.21
CA PRO A 88 -10.40 8.37 -9.14
C PRO A 88 -10.11 8.01 -10.60
N ALA A 89 -8.88 7.58 -10.94
CA ALA A 89 -8.54 7.09 -12.28
C ALA A 89 -9.26 5.77 -12.63
N TYR A 90 -9.63 4.98 -11.63
CA TYR A 90 -10.33 3.69 -11.82
C TYR A 90 -11.84 3.85 -12.06
N ILE A 91 -12.35 5.08 -11.97
CA ILE A 91 -13.75 5.41 -12.17
C ILE A 91 -13.93 6.21 -13.47
N ASN A 92 -14.98 5.87 -14.22
CA ASN A 92 -15.36 6.58 -15.44
C ASN A 92 -15.52 8.09 -15.21
N GLN A 93 -15.02 8.88 -16.16
CA GLN A 93 -14.80 10.32 -16.02
C GLN A 93 -16.06 11.16 -15.75
N HIS A 94 -17.26 10.64 -16.08
CA HIS A 94 -18.51 11.41 -16.02
C HIS A 94 -19.49 10.93 -14.94
N THR A 95 -18.99 10.30 -13.87
CA THR A 95 -19.86 9.81 -12.79
C THR A 95 -19.72 10.66 -11.53
N ALA A 96 -20.84 10.94 -10.84
CA ALA A 96 -20.84 11.55 -9.52
C ALA A 96 -20.00 10.75 -8.49
N SER A 97 -19.82 9.45 -8.72
CA SER A 97 -18.93 8.62 -7.90
C SER A 97 -17.46 9.05 -8.00
N LYS A 98 -16.99 9.57 -9.14
CA LYS A 98 -15.58 9.95 -9.31
C LYS A 98 -15.22 11.15 -8.43
N SER A 99 -16.09 12.15 -8.35
CA SER A 99 -15.87 13.32 -7.49
C SER A 99 -15.90 12.93 -6.00
N ILE A 100 -16.80 12.02 -5.61
CA ILE A 100 -16.85 11.48 -4.24
C ILE A 100 -15.55 10.73 -3.92
N VAL A 101 -15.08 9.84 -4.79
CA VAL A 101 -13.83 9.10 -4.61
C VAL A 101 -12.64 10.05 -4.50
N ALA A 102 -12.54 11.04 -5.39
CA ALA A 102 -11.49 12.05 -5.35
C ALA A 102 -11.51 12.86 -4.05
N LYS A 103 -12.70 13.29 -3.60
CA LYS A 103 -12.88 14.00 -2.34
C LYS A 103 -12.42 13.15 -1.16
N SER A 104 -12.91 11.92 -1.03
CA SER A 104 -12.53 11.02 0.07
C SER A 104 -11.03 10.69 0.05
N ARG A 105 -10.43 10.51 -1.13
CA ARG A 105 -8.97 10.31 -1.24
C ARG A 105 -8.20 11.52 -0.73
N ASN A 106 -8.63 12.73 -1.08
CA ASN A 106 -7.98 13.97 -0.63
C ASN A 106 -8.16 14.19 0.88
N GLU A 107 -9.32 13.87 1.43
CA GLU A 107 -9.56 13.94 2.89
C GLU A 107 -8.59 13.03 3.64
N ILE A 108 -8.45 11.77 3.22
CA ILE A 108 -7.49 10.84 3.83
C ILE A 108 -6.04 11.31 3.66
N LYS A 109 -5.69 11.79 2.46
CA LYS A 109 -4.35 12.34 2.21
C LYS A 109 -4.05 13.50 3.15
N ASN A 110 -4.98 14.43 3.32
CA ASN A 110 -4.81 15.58 4.21
C ASN A 110 -4.71 15.14 5.67
N SER A 111 -5.57 14.23 6.13
CA SER A 111 -5.48 13.69 7.50
C SER A 111 -4.16 12.98 7.76
N TRP A 112 -3.62 12.25 6.78
CA TRP A 112 -2.31 11.63 6.89
C TRP A 112 -1.18 12.65 6.90
N ILE A 113 -1.25 13.70 6.07
CA ILE A 113 -0.28 14.80 6.09
C ILE A 113 -0.27 15.49 7.45
N ASP A 114 -1.43 15.79 8.01
CA ASP A 114 -1.55 16.43 9.31
C ASP A 114 -1.02 15.53 10.44
N TYR A 115 -1.35 14.23 10.39
CA TYR A 115 -0.74 13.21 11.26
C TYR A 115 0.80 13.25 11.20
N ARG A 116 1.40 13.33 10.01
CA ARG A 116 2.86 13.38 9.87
C ARG A 116 3.45 14.70 10.35
N LYS A 117 2.77 15.84 10.16
CA LYS A 117 3.25 17.12 10.71
C LYS A 117 3.38 17.09 12.23
N ASP A 118 2.48 16.40 12.91
CA ASP A 118 2.50 16.30 14.38
C ASP A 118 3.63 15.39 14.90
N PHE A 119 4.16 14.49 14.06
CA PHE A 119 5.19 13.51 14.43
C PHE A 119 6.62 13.87 14.00
N PHE A 120 6.82 14.80 13.05
CA PHE A 120 8.14 15.20 12.57
C PHE A 120 8.47 16.65 12.93
N ILE A 121 9.66 16.85 13.51
CA ILE A 121 10.22 18.17 13.88
C ILE A 121 10.51 19.04 12.64
N ASP A 122 10.60 18.43 11.45
CA ASP A 122 10.71 19.09 10.15
C ASP A 122 9.79 18.39 9.11
N PRO A 123 8.53 18.83 8.97
CA PRO A 123 7.53 18.19 8.12
C PRO A 123 7.86 18.23 6.62
N ASP A 124 8.56 19.26 6.15
CA ASP A 124 8.72 19.56 4.72
C ASP A 124 9.70 18.61 4.01
N ALA A 125 10.76 18.19 4.71
CA ALA A 125 11.74 17.24 4.18
C ALA A 125 11.16 15.82 4.00
N HIS A 126 10.26 15.39 4.89
CA HIS A 126 9.63 14.08 4.80
C HIS A 126 8.45 14.07 3.80
N LEU A 127 7.69 15.17 3.74
CA LEU A 127 6.59 15.32 2.78
C LEU A 127 7.08 15.23 1.34
N THR A 128 8.20 15.88 1.02
CA THR A 128 8.79 15.88 -0.34
C THR A 128 9.13 14.47 -0.80
N ARG A 129 9.80 13.68 0.05
CA ARG A 129 10.18 12.29 -0.24
C ARG A 129 8.98 11.35 -0.44
N CYS A 130 7.88 11.57 0.29
CA CYS A 130 6.69 10.74 0.13
C CYS A 130 5.80 11.16 -1.04
N THR A 131 5.77 12.46 -1.39
CA THR A 131 5.01 12.92 -2.57
C THR A 131 5.64 12.50 -3.89
N GLU A 132 6.95 12.23 -3.93
CA GLU A 132 7.62 11.68 -5.11
C GLU A 132 7.27 10.20 -5.38
N LEU A 133 6.59 9.52 -4.44
CA LEU A 133 6.23 8.10 -4.53
C LEU A 133 4.77 7.85 -4.95
N ILE A 134 3.98 8.91 -5.15
CA ILE A 134 2.53 8.85 -5.48
C ILE A 134 2.28 9.58 -6.79
#